data_AF-A0A2T5LF69-F1
#
_entry.id   AF-A0A2T5LF69-F1
#
_cell.length_a   1.000
_cell.length_b   1.000
_cell.length_c   1.000
_cell.angle_alpha   90.00
_cell.angle_beta   90.00
_cell.angle_gamma   90.00
#
_symmetry.space_group_name_H-M   'P 1'
#
loop_
_entity.id
_entity.type
_entity.pdbx_description
1 polymer ?
#
loop_
_entity_poly.entity_id
_entity_poly.type
_entity_poly.pdbx_seq_one_letter_code
_entity_poly.pdbx_strand_id
1 'polypeptide(L)' 'MPQLNQSSALLLKRFIDAGVTSPEELAKVMGNASVETGSFSTMHERLGYRTVDQVVTAVRSAGTRNTP' A
#
# COMPACT_ATOMS: atom_id res chain seq x y z
N MET A 1 -5.03 -16.13 11.14
CA MET A 1 -6.09 -15.17 10.75
C MET A 1 -5.47 -13.79 10.63
N PRO A 2 -5.80 -13.00 9.61
CA PRO A 2 -5.43 -11.58 9.59
C PRO A 2 -6.01 -10.92 10.85
N GLN A 3 -5.16 -10.36 11.69
CA GLN A 3 -5.64 -9.62 12.85
C GLN A 3 -6.05 -8.23 12.38
N LEU A 4 -7.35 -7.92 12.47
CA LEU A 4 -7.85 -6.59 12.20
C LEU A 4 -7.34 -5.65 13.30
N ASN A 5 -6.35 -4.82 12.96
CA ASN A 5 -5.88 -3.74 13.83
C ASN A 5 -6.72 -2.46 13.60
N GLN A 6 -6.52 -1.45 14.44
CA GLN A 6 -7.29 -0.20 14.40
C GLN A 6 -7.28 0.48 13.03
N SER A 7 -6.14 0.45 12.32
CA SER A 7 -5.99 1.02 10.97
C SER A 7 -6.81 0.25 9.94
N SER A 8 -6.75 -1.08 9.97
CA SER A 8 -7.53 -1.94 9.07
C SER A 8 -9.05 -1.81 9.31
N ALA A 9 -9.48 -1.65 10.57
CA ALA A 9 -10.88 -1.43 10.92
C ALA A 9 -11.38 -0.07 10.42
N LEU A 10 -10.54 0.98 10.52
CA LEU A 10 -10.87 2.30 10.00
C LEU A 10 -10.98 2.30 8.47
N LEU A 11 -10.07 1.59 7.78
CA LEU A 11 -10.11 1.45 6.33
C LEU A 11 -11.38 0.71 5.88
N LEU A 12 -11.69 -0.42 6.52
CA LEU A 12 -12.89 -1.19 6.27
C LEU A 12 -14.15 -0.34 6.43
N LYS A 13 -14.23 0.44 7.52
CA LYS A 13 -15.34 1.37 7.75
C LYS A 13 -15.48 2.38 6.60
N ARG A 14 -14.38 2.98 6.14
CA ARG A 14 -14.42 3.95 5.03
C ARG A 14 -14.93 3.34 3.73
N PHE A 15 -14.58 2.09 3.43
CA PHE A 15 -15.11 1.40 2.24
C PHE A 15 -16.61 1.13 2.34
N ILE A 16 -17.08 0.71 3.53
CA ILE A 16 -18.51 0.54 3.79
C ILE A 16 -19.25 1.88 3.68
N ASP A 17 -18.72 2.94 4.29
CA ASP A 17 -19.27 4.30 4.23
C ASP A 17 -19.28 4.85 2.79
N ALA A 18 -18.32 4.43 1.94
CA ALA A 18 -18.25 4.77 0.52
C ALA A 18 -19.18 3.91 -0.37
N GLY A 19 -19.95 2.98 0.22
CA GLY A 19 -20.93 2.16 -0.49
C GLY A 19 -20.39 0.82 -1.00
N VAL A 20 -19.15 0.45 -0.69
CA VAL A 20 -18.61 -0.88 -1.02
C VAL A 20 -19.11 -1.87 0.02
N THR A 21 -20.10 -2.68 -0.35
CA THR A 21 -20.76 -3.63 0.56
C THR A 21 -20.60 -5.10 0.13
N SER A 22 -20.07 -5.34 -1.07
CA SER A 22 -19.79 -6.70 -1.56
C SER A 22 -18.65 -7.33 -0.75
N PRO A 23 -18.85 -8.51 -0.12
CA PRO A 23 -17.80 -9.21 0.60
C PRO A 23 -16.57 -9.51 -0.26
N GLU A 24 -16.76 -9.81 -1.55
CA GLU A 24 -15.65 -10.08 -2.47
C GLU A 24 -14.81 -8.83 -2.76
N GLU A 25 -15.45 -7.69 -2.96
CA GLU A 25 -14.73 -6.43 -3.21
C GLU A 25 -13.99 -5.97 -1.95
N LEU A 26 -14.64 -6.06 -0.78
CA LEU A 26 -13.99 -5.78 0.49
C LEU A 26 -12.79 -6.69 0.73
N ALA A 27 -12.90 -7.99 0.44
CA ALA A 27 -11.79 -8.94 0.58
C ALA A 27 -10.63 -8.59 -0.36
N LYS A 28 -10.90 -8.24 -1.62
CA LYS A 28 -9.86 -7.82 -2.58
C LYS A 28 -9.13 -6.57 -2.12
N VAL A 29 -9.88 -5.53 -1.75
CA VAL A 29 -9.31 -4.24 -1.38
C VAL A 29 -8.55 -4.33 -0.04
N MET A 30 -9.12 -5.00 0.95
CA MET A 30 -8.45 -5.22 2.24
C MET A 30 -7.23 -6.15 2.11
N GLY A 31 -7.28 -7.13 1.21
CA GLY A 31 -6.15 -8.00 0.89
C GLY A 31 -4.98 -7.22 0.29
N ASN A 32 -5.26 -6.38 -0.71
CA ASN A 32 -4.24 -5.51 -1.32
C ASN A 32 -3.65 -4.53 -0.30
N ALA A 33 -4.50 -3.85 0.46
CA ALA A 33 -4.06 -2.93 1.49
C ALA A 33 -3.17 -3.63 2.55
N SER A 34 -3.49 -4.88 2.92
CA SER A 34 -2.66 -5.67 3.83
C SER A 34 -1.26 -5.93 3.26
N VAL A 35 -1.13 -6.27 1.97
CA VAL A 35 0.19 -6.46 1.34
C VAL A 35 0.99 -5.17 1.33
N GLU A 36 0.35 -4.06 0.94
CA GLU A 36 0.99 -2.76 0.70
C GLU A 36 1.44 -2.08 2.01
N THR A 37 0.70 -2.31 3.09
CA THR A 37 0.97 -1.71 4.42
C THR A 37 1.72 -2.63 5.37
N GLY A 38 2.15 -3.81 4.91
CA GLY A 38 2.78 -4.82 5.77
C GLY A 38 1.83 -5.26 6.90
N SER A 39 0.66 -5.77 6.54
CA SER A 39 -0.43 -6.13 7.46
C SER A 39 -0.89 -4.96 8.33
N PHE A 40 -1.07 -3.78 7.71
CA PHE A 40 -1.55 -2.55 8.36
C PHE A 40 -0.64 -2.03 9.48
N SER A 41 0.64 -2.42 9.48
CA SER A 41 1.66 -1.95 10.43
C SER A 41 2.37 -0.68 9.95
N THR A 42 2.35 -0.41 8.65
CA THR A 42 3.08 0.68 8.02
C THR A 42 2.15 1.48 7.12
N MET A 43 1.86 2.74 7.47
CA MET A 43 1.01 3.66 6.68
C MET A 43 1.81 4.69 5.86
N HIS A 44 3.14 4.59 5.89
CA HIS A 44 4.02 5.46 5.13
C HIS A 44 4.71 4.62 4.08
N GLU A 45 4.87 5.17 2.87
CA GLU A 45 5.74 4.54 1.90
C GLU A 45 7.11 4.31 2.54
N ARG A 46 7.62 3.08 2.46
CA ARG A 46 9.04 2.82 2.70
C ARG A 46 9.79 3.39 1.51
N LEU A 47 9.88 4.72 1.44
CA LEU A 47 10.90 5.38 0.65
C LEU A 47 12.22 5.05 1.36
N GLY A 48 12.83 3.92 0.97
CA GLY A 48 14.21 3.58 1.36
C GLY A 48 15.22 4.64 0.91
N TYR A 49 14.75 5.61 0.12
CA TYR A 49 15.43 6.82 -0.27
C TYR A 49 15.07 7.94 0.71
N ARG A 50 16.01 8.25 1.60
CA ARG A 50 15.92 9.27 2.65
C ARG A 50 15.88 10.70 2.09
N THR A 51 16.15 10.89 0.80
CA THR A 51 16.17 12.20 0.12
C THR A 51 15.63 12.12 -1.31
N VAL A 52 15.14 13.24 -1.83
CA VAL A 52 14.70 13.39 -3.24
C VAL A 52 15.82 12.98 -4.21
N ASP A 53 17.08 13.27 -3.89
CA ASP A 53 18.24 12.90 -4.72
C ASP A 53 18.41 11.39 -4.86
N GLN A 54 18.10 10.62 -3.81
CA GLN A 54 18.19 9.17 -3.85
C GLN A 54 17.08 8.56 -4.73
N VAL A 55 15.88 9.15 -4.74
CA VAL A 55 14.79 8.79 -5.66
C VAL A 55 15.18 9.11 -7.11
N VAL A 56 15.70 10.32 -7.36
CA VAL A 56 16.14 10.74 -8.71
C VAL A 56 17.26 9.84 -9.23
N THR A 57 18.20 9.45 -8.37
CA THR A 57 19.31 8.54 -8.73
C THR A 57 18.81 7.15 -9.06
N ALA A 58 17.88 6.61 -8.25
CA ALA A 58 17.29 5.31 -8.49
C ALA A 58 16.49 5.26 -9.80
N VAL A 59 15.67 6.27 -10.07
CA VAL A 59 14.90 6.38 -11.32
C VAL A 59 15.84 6.53 -12.53
N ARG A 60 16.90 7.34 -12.43
CA ARG A 60 17.91 7.45 -13.49
C ARG A 60 18.61 6.12 -13.75
N SER A 61 18.97 5.38 -12.70
CA SER A 61 19.59 4.07 -12.82
C SER A 61 18.66 3.00 -13.41
N ALA A 62 17.35 3.13 -13.18
CA ALA A 62 16.33 2.26 -13.79
C ALA A 62 16.14 2.56 -15.29
N GLY A 63 16.27 3.83 -15.71
CA GLY A 63 16.26 4.23 -17.12
C GLY A 63 17.41 3.63 -17.92
N THR A 64 18.60 3.50 -17.32
CA THR A 64 19.76 2.81 -17.93
C THR A 64 19.68 1.29 -17.92
N ARG A 65 18.79 0.69 -17.13
CA ARG A 65 18.56 -0.77 -17.14
C ARG A 65 17.68 -1.25 -18.30
N ASN A 66 17.07 -0.33 -19.06
CA ASN A 66 16.20 -0.63 -20.20
C ASN A 66 16.77 -0.12 -21.55
N THR A 67 18.08 0.04 -21.66
CA THR A 67 18.77 0.00 -22.96
C THR A 67 19.32 -1.43 -23.17
N PRO A 68 19.14 -1.99 -24.38
CA PRO A 68 19.05 -3.44 -24.67
C PRO A 68 20.21 -4.30 -24.22
#